data_AF-A0A9Y1ZAY6-F1
#
_entry.id   AF-A0A9Y1ZAY6-F1
#
_cell.length_a   1.000
_cell.length_b   1.000
_cell.length_c   1.000
_cell.angle_alpha   90.00
_cell.angle_beta   90.00
_cell.angle_gamma   90.00
#
_symmetry.space_group_name_H-M   'P 1'
#
loop_
_entity.id
_entity.type
_entity.pdbx_description
1 polymer ?
#
loop_
_entity_poly.entity_id
_entity_poly.type
_entity_poly.pdbx_seq_one_letter_code
_entity_poly.pdbx_strand_id
1 'polypeptide(L)'
;MFVFVYGTLTDPGRVAAVLADGADDLEYEFANPATLEGLHRVDGEYPTLAPGGSAEGRLLEVDPAGIEMLDAYEGVERGLYVRVAVPVADDGTAWVYVGDPDALAVADAVFWPPGRQFRDRVQTYLERERVVVRRANDRA
;
A
#
# COMPACT_ATOMS: atom_id res chain seq x y z
N MET A 1 4.11 -12.84 -4.17
CA MET A 1 3.13 -12.20 -3.23
C MET A 1 2.70 -10.87 -3.82
N PHE A 2 1.48 -10.39 -3.58
CA PHE A 2 1.02 -9.10 -4.16
C PHE A 2 1.13 -7.93 -3.19
N VAL A 3 1.51 -6.77 -3.73
CA VAL A 3 1.48 -5.46 -3.09
C VAL A 3 0.64 -4.51 -3.95
N PHE A 4 -0.33 -3.82 -3.38
CA PHE A 4 -1.02 -2.73 -4.06
C PHE A 4 -0.22 -1.44 -3.90
N VAL A 5 0.29 -0.93 -5.01
CA VAL A 5 1.09 0.30 -5.06
C VAL A 5 0.28 1.43 -5.70
N TYR A 6 0.29 2.59 -5.07
CA TYR A 6 -0.52 3.76 -5.45
C TYR A 6 0.27 5.08 -5.42
N GLY A 7 1.58 5.00 -5.13
CA GLY A 7 2.50 6.14 -4.96
C GLY A 7 3.76 5.96 -5.80
N THR A 8 4.94 6.25 -5.24
CA THR A 8 6.21 6.19 -6.00
C THR A 8 6.54 4.80 -6.54
N LEU A 9 6.06 3.74 -5.88
CA LEU A 9 6.28 2.36 -6.31
C LEU A 9 5.44 1.92 -7.51
N THR A 10 4.65 2.82 -8.12
CA THR A 10 4.06 2.57 -9.45
C THR A 10 5.07 2.72 -10.58
N ASP A 11 6.23 3.34 -10.33
CA ASP A 11 7.31 3.51 -11.28
C ASP A 11 8.26 2.28 -11.25
N PRO A 12 8.46 1.56 -12.38
CA PRO A 12 9.37 0.43 -12.44
C PRO A 12 10.83 0.78 -12.11
N GLY A 13 11.29 1.98 -12.47
CA GLY A 13 12.65 2.42 -12.15
C GLY A 13 12.86 2.53 -10.64
N ARG A 14 11.88 3.09 -9.93
CA ARG A 14 11.85 3.14 -8.47
C ARG A 14 11.84 1.75 -7.83
N VAL A 15 11.00 0.83 -8.32
CA VAL A 15 10.95 -0.54 -7.78
C VAL A 15 12.29 -1.26 -7.99
N ALA A 16 12.87 -1.18 -9.20
CA ALA A 16 14.17 -1.77 -9.47
C ALA A 16 15.26 -1.24 -8.53
N ALA A 17 15.28 0.08 -8.30
CA ALA A 17 16.26 0.69 -7.39
C ALA A 17 16.10 0.23 -5.94
N VAL A 18 14.86 0.05 -5.46
CA VAL A 18 14.60 -0.43 -4.10
C VAL A 18 14.99 -1.90 -3.94
N LEU A 19 14.75 -2.73 -4.95
CA LEU A 19 15.04 -4.16 -4.90
C LEU A 19 16.51 -4.49 -5.20
N ALA A 20 17.25 -3.59 -5.85
CA ALA A 20 18.66 -3.79 -6.19
C ALA A 20 19.59 -3.98 -4.99
N ASP A 21 19.21 -3.47 -3.82
CA ASP A 21 19.98 -3.60 -2.57
C ASP A 21 19.73 -4.94 -1.85
N GLY A 22 18.83 -5.77 -2.38
CA GLY A 22 18.42 -7.05 -1.79
C GLY A 22 19.30 -8.24 -2.20
N ALA A 23 18.76 -9.46 -2.03
CA ALA A 23 19.43 -10.67 -2.48
C ALA A 23 19.63 -10.68 -4.01
N ASP A 24 20.68 -11.35 -4.47
CA ASP A 24 20.86 -11.61 -5.90
C ASP A 24 19.60 -12.35 -6.43
N ASP A 25 19.09 -11.91 -7.59
CA ASP A 25 17.95 -12.49 -8.32
C ASP A 25 16.53 -12.27 -7.75
N LEU A 26 16.26 -11.17 -7.04
CA LEU A 26 14.86 -10.81 -6.70
C LEU A 26 14.02 -10.58 -7.96
N GLU A 27 12.92 -11.33 -8.09
CA GLU A 27 11.97 -11.16 -9.19
C GLU A 27 10.80 -10.24 -8.77
N TYR A 28 10.37 -9.40 -9.71
CA TYR A 28 9.15 -8.63 -9.57
C TYR A 28 8.44 -8.45 -10.90
N GLU A 29 7.11 -8.39 -10.84
CA GLU A 29 6.27 -8.17 -12.01
C GLU A 29 5.11 -7.22 -11.69
N PHE A 30 4.87 -6.23 -12.55
CA PHE A 30 3.67 -5.42 -12.45
C PHE A 30 2.50 -6.13 -13.14
N ALA A 31 1.46 -6.44 -12.37
CA ALA A 31 0.21 -6.91 -12.93
C ALA A 31 -0.63 -5.74 -13.51
N ASN A 32 -1.86 -6.08 -13.91
CA ASN A 32 -2.84 -5.11 -14.41
C ASN A 32 -3.10 -3.97 -13.40
N PRO A 33 -3.53 -2.79 -13.89
CA PRO A 33 -4.03 -1.73 -13.02
C PRO A 33 -5.09 -2.26 -12.05
N ALA A 34 -5.17 -1.62 -10.88
CA ALA A 34 -6.11 -2.00 -9.85
C ALA A 34 -6.65 -0.76 -9.13
N THR A 35 -7.81 -0.91 -8.52
CA THR A 35 -8.45 0.10 -7.68
C THR A 35 -8.58 -0.45 -6.27
N LEU A 36 -8.16 0.32 -5.27
CA LEU A 36 -8.44 0.08 -3.86
C LEU A 36 -9.73 0.81 -3.51
N GLU A 37 -10.77 0.08 -3.12
CA GLU A 37 -12.03 0.63 -2.64
C GLU A 37 -12.01 0.74 -1.11
N GLY A 38 -12.59 1.80 -0.56
CA GLY A 38 -12.70 2.04 0.88
C GLY A 38 -11.55 2.84 1.48
N LEU A 39 -10.54 3.18 0.69
CA LEU A 39 -9.45 4.10 1.02
C LEU A 39 -9.15 4.98 -0.21
N HIS A 40 -8.87 6.27 0.00
CA HIS A 40 -8.53 7.20 -1.06
C HIS A 40 -7.15 7.80 -0.82
N ARG A 41 -6.49 8.19 -1.92
CA ARG A 41 -5.17 8.80 -1.84
C ARG A 41 -5.27 10.25 -1.37
N VAL A 42 -4.37 10.63 -0.48
CA VAL A 42 -4.12 12.01 -0.05
C VAL A 42 -2.63 12.33 -0.18
N ASP A 43 -2.32 13.60 -0.40
CA ASP A 43 -0.94 14.05 -0.59
C ASP A 43 -0.35 14.63 0.71
N GLY A 44 0.92 14.30 0.96
CA GLY A 44 1.77 14.83 2.03
C GLY A 44 3.20 14.97 1.51
N GLU A 45 4.21 14.88 2.39
CA GLU A 45 5.62 14.76 1.97
C GLU A 45 5.81 13.55 1.05
N TYR A 46 5.14 12.45 1.40
CA TYR A 46 4.90 11.31 0.53
C TYR A 46 3.39 11.01 0.51
N PRO A 47 2.83 10.51 -0.61
CA PRO A 47 1.41 10.20 -0.67
C PRO A 47 1.04 9.05 0.28
N THR A 48 -0.15 9.13 0.86
CA THR A 48 -0.71 8.09 1.74
C THR A 48 -2.20 7.86 1.44
N LEU A 49 -2.84 6.99 2.21
CA LEU A 49 -4.25 6.67 2.13
C LEU A 49 -5.01 7.22 3.33
N ALA A 50 -6.24 7.63 3.09
CA ALA A 50 -7.21 8.08 4.08
C ALA A 50 -8.52 7.25 3.96
N PRO A 51 -9.30 7.14 5.06
CA PRO A 51 -10.60 6.47 5.06
C PRO A 51 -11.57 6.93 3.98
N GLY A 52 -12.29 5.97 3.38
CA GLY A 52 -13.36 6.18 2.40
C GLY A 52 -12.86 6.37 0.97
N GLY A 53 -13.78 6.49 0.02
CA GLY A 53 -13.46 6.73 -1.39
C GLY A 53 -12.74 5.55 -2.07
N SER A 54 -11.86 5.87 -3.02
CA SER A 54 -11.05 4.90 -3.76
C SER A 54 -9.70 5.47 -4.18
N ALA A 55 -8.71 4.61 -4.38
CA ALA A 55 -7.40 4.96 -4.92
C ALA A 55 -7.07 4.10 -6.14
N GLU A 56 -6.55 4.72 -7.19
CA GLU A 56 -6.01 4.02 -8.36
C GLU A 56 -4.55 3.61 -8.10
N GLY A 57 -4.17 2.46 -8.63
CA GLY A 57 -2.84 1.91 -8.45
C GLY A 57 -2.61 0.70 -9.34
N ARG A 58 -1.63 -0.12 -8.94
CA ARG A 58 -1.29 -1.37 -9.61
C ARG A 58 -0.99 -2.44 -8.58
N LEU A 59 -1.18 -3.70 -8.97
CA LEU A 59 -0.63 -4.81 -8.21
C LEU A 59 0.81 -5.07 -8.67
N LEU A 60 1.70 -5.17 -7.70
CA LEU A 60 3.10 -5.54 -7.87
C LEU A 60 3.30 -6.92 -7.25
N GLU A 61 3.68 -7.89 -8.05
CA GLU A 61 4.13 -9.19 -7.58
C GLU A 61 5.60 -9.13 -7.20
N VAL A 62 5.93 -9.59 -6.00
CA VAL A 62 7.29 -9.69 -5.47
C VAL A 62 7.49 -10.94 -4.64
N ASP A 63 8.74 -11.37 -4.55
CA ASP A 63 9.17 -12.42 -3.63
C ASP A 63 9.10 -12.00 -2.16
N PRO A 64 9.09 -12.96 -1.21
CA PRO A 64 9.09 -12.66 0.22
C PRO A 64 10.26 -11.77 0.67
N ALA A 65 11.45 -11.93 0.09
CA ALA A 65 12.59 -11.05 0.39
C ALA A 65 12.40 -9.63 -0.20
N GLY A 66 11.73 -9.50 -1.35
CA GLY A 66 11.38 -8.20 -1.91
C GLY A 66 10.41 -7.42 -0.99
N ILE A 67 9.52 -8.13 -0.30
CA ILE A 67 8.62 -7.55 0.69
C ILE A 67 9.40 -6.90 1.87
N GLU A 68 10.50 -7.50 2.33
CA GLU A 68 11.36 -6.92 3.37
C GLU A 68 12.08 -5.65 2.89
N MET A 69 12.52 -5.62 1.63
CA MET A 69 13.12 -4.43 1.02
C MET A 69 12.12 -3.27 0.91
N LEU A 70 10.87 -3.59 0.53
CA LEU A 70 9.80 -2.60 0.50
C LEU A 70 9.47 -2.07 1.90
N ASP A 71 9.43 -2.92 2.93
CA ASP A 71 9.24 -2.47 4.33
C ASP A 71 10.34 -1.48 4.77
N ALA A 72 11.59 -1.76 4.41
CA ALA A 72 12.72 -0.90 4.75
C ALA A 72 12.65 0.46 4.03
N TYR A 73 12.28 0.45 2.75
CA TYR A 73 12.08 1.65 1.93
C TYR A 73 10.91 2.50 2.44
N GLU A 74 9.75 1.89 2.73
CA GLU A 74 8.56 2.56 3.27
C GLU A 74 8.72 2.91 4.76
N GLY A 75 9.85 2.57 5.39
CA GLY A 75 10.14 2.94 6.76
C GLY A 75 9.19 2.30 7.78
N VAL A 76 8.75 1.07 7.54
CA VAL A 76 7.78 0.35 8.39
C VAL A 76 8.29 0.18 9.82
N GLU A 77 9.55 -0.20 9.98
CA GLU A 77 10.17 -0.31 11.33
C GLU A 77 10.29 1.04 12.05
N ARG A 78 10.31 2.14 11.29
CA ARG A 78 10.38 3.52 11.83
C ARG A 78 9.00 4.10 12.10
N GLY A 79 7.93 3.37 11.78
CA GLY A 79 6.55 3.81 11.95
C GLY A 79 6.07 4.84 10.93
N LEU A 80 6.79 5.04 9.83
CA LEU A 80 6.38 5.98 8.78
C LEU A 80 5.16 5.46 8.01
N TYR A 81 5.22 4.20 7.59
CA TYR A 81 4.12 3.46 7.02
C TYR A 81 3.81 2.20 7.84
N VAL A 82 2.57 1.72 7.75
CA VAL A 82 2.16 0.41 8.26
C VAL A 82 1.78 -0.49 7.10
N ARG A 83 2.27 -1.72 7.11
CA ARG A 83 1.86 -2.74 6.15
C ARG A 83 0.63 -3.50 6.66
N VAL A 84 -0.42 -3.54 5.85
CA VAL A 84 -1.68 -4.22 6.15
C VAL A 84 -2.10 -5.12 5.00
N ALA A 85 -2.76 -6.24 5.31
CA ALA A 85 -3.31 -7.14 4.30
C ALA A 85 -4.73 -6.69 3.95
N VAL A 86 -5.02 -6.57 2.65
CA VAL A 86 -6.34 -6.23 2.12
C VAL A 86 -6.78 -7.35 1.17
N PRO A 87 -8.04 -7.80 1.23
CA PRO A 87 -8.54 -8.80 0.29
C PRO A 87 -8.53 -8.29 -1.15
N VAL A 88 -8.23 -9.18 -2.09
CA VAL A 88 -8.41 -8.92 -3.53
C VAL A 88 -9.70 -9.58 -3.98
N ALA A 89 -10.55 -8.86 -4.71
CA ALA A 89 -11.95 -9.23 -4.96
C ALA A 89 -12.16 -10.62 -5.61
N ASP A 90 -11.23 -11.05 -6.47
CA ASP A 90 -11.38 -12.30 -7.23
C ASP A 90 -10.74 -13.51 -6.53
N ASP A 91 -9.59 -13.31 -5.86
CA ASP A 91 -8.98 -14.26 -4.92
C ASP A 91 -7.71 -13.65 -4.31
N GLY A 92 -7.38 -14.07 -3.09
CA GLY A 92 -6.12 -13.77 -2.40
C GLY A 92 -6.13 -12.46 -1.59
N THR A 93 -4.93 -12.04 -1.21
CA THR A 93 -4.68 -10.80 -0.46
C THR A 93 -3.53 -10.03 -1.10
N ALA A 94 -3.57 -8.72 -0.96
CA ALA A 94 -2.48 -7.83 -1.31
C ALA A 94 -2.04 -7.05 -0.07
N TRP A 95 -0.74 -6.84 0.06
CA TRP A 95 -0.20 -5.90 1.02
C TRP A 95 -0.44 -4.47 0.57
N VAL A 96 -0.79 -3.60 1.51
CA VAL A 96 -0.94 -2.16 1.28
C VAL A 96 -0.13 -1.43 2.34
N TYR A 97 0.64 -0.44 1.92
CA TYR A 97 1.31 0.48 2.83
C TYR A 97 0.40 1.67 3.10
N VAL A 98 0.16 1.99 4.36
CA VAL A 98 -0.60 3.17 4.78
C VAL A 98 0.30 4.01 5.65
N GLY A 99 0.60 5.22 5.21
CA GLY A 99 1.46 6.17 5.92
C GLY A 99 0.71 6.93 7.00
N ASP A 100 1.36 7.19 8.13
CA ASP A 100 0.80 8.03 9.19
C ASP A 100 0.67 9.48 8.69
N PRO A 101 -0.56 10.03 8.55
CA PRO A 101 -0.77 11.38 8.04
C PRO A 101 -0.03 12.46 8.83
N ASP A 102 0.11 12.28 10.16
CA ASP A 102 0.81 13.21 11.03
C ASP A 102 2.32 13.18 10.74
N ALA A 103 2.89 11.98 10.55
CA ALA A 103 4.31 11.81 10.22
C ALA A 103 4.66 12.28 8.80
N LEU A 104 3.68 12.23 7.88
CA LEU A 104 3.84 12.63 6.48
C LEU A 104 3.42 14.08 6.21
N ALA A 105 3.12 14.86 7.25
CA ALA A 105 2.73 16.26 7.13
C ALA A 105 1.58 16.50 6.12
N VAL A 106 0.60 15.59 6.10
CA VAL A 106 -0.62 15.77 5.29
C VAL A 106 -1.35 17.01 5.77
N ALA A 107 -1.63 17.95 4.86
CA ALA A 107 -2.21 19.24 5.22
C ALA A 107 -3.69 19.12 5.63
N ASP A 108 -4.42 18.22 4.98
CA ASP A 108 -5.82 17.97 5.26
C ASP A 108 -6.01 17.11 6.51
N ALA A 109 -7.05 17.40 7.29
CA ALA A 109 -7.38 16.60 8.45
C ALA A 109 -7.89 15.21 8.04
N VAL A 110 -7.10 14.17 8.34
CA VAL A 110 -7.45 12.77 8.09
C VAL A 110 -7.94 12.11 9.39
N PHE A 111 -9.17 11.61 9.39
CA PHE A 111 -9.79 11.02 10.59
C PHE A 111 -9.78 9.49 10.53
N TRP A 112 -8.83 8.88 11.22
CA TRP A 112 -8.84 7.43 11.49
C TRP A 112 -9.62 7.09 12.78
N PRO A 113 -10.19 5.89 12.90
CA PRO A 113 -10.77 5.42 14.16
C PRO A 113 -9.77 5.48 15.32
N PRO A 114 -10.24 5.59 16.58
CA PRO A 114 -9.35 5.64 17.73
C PRO A 114 -8.58 4.33 17.91
N GLY A 115 -7.31 4.45 18.32
CA GLY A 115 -6.39 3.33 18.53
C GLY A 115 -5.10 3.83 19.19
N ARG A 116 -4.36 2.92 19.85
CA ARG A 116 -3.15 3.30 20.62
C ARG A 116 -2.02 3.72 19.70
N GLN A 117 -1.79 2.98 18.62
CA GLN A 117 -0.83 3.28 17.56
C GLN A 117 -1.54 3.41 16.21
N PHE A 118 -0.89 4.05 15.23
CA PHE A 118 -1.47 4.23 13.90
C PHE A 118 -1.88 2.90 13.27
N ARG A 119 -1.06 1.85 13.42
CA ARG A 119 -1.40 0.48 12.97
C ARG A 119 -2.73 -0.02 13.52
N ASP A 120 -3.00 0.20 14.81
CA ASP A 120 -4.24 -0.24 15.44
C ASP A 120 -5.46 0.49 14.85
N ARG A 121 -5.28 1.78 14.52
CA ARG A 121 -6.33 2.61 13.89
C ARG A 121 -6.67 2.11 12.49
N VAL A 122 -5.64 1.80 11.69
CA VAL A 122 -5.82 1.23 10.35
C VAL A 122 -6.48 -0.15 10.43
N GLN A 123 -6.01 -1.03 11.33
CA GLN A 123 -6.64 -2.35 11.53
C GLN A 123 -8.10 -2.24 11.96
N THR A 124 -8.41 -1.37 12.92
CA THR A 124 -9.79 -1.12 13.37
C THR A 124 -10.68 -0.66 12.22
N TYR A 125 -10.14 0.15 11.30
CA TYR A 125 -10.88 0.57 10.12
C TYR A 125 -11.13 -0.60 9.15
N LEU A 126 -10.11 -1.39 8.83
CA LEU A 126 -10.21 -2.54 7.94
C LEU A 126 -11.17 -3.64 8.44
N GLU A 127 -11.30 -3.78 9.76
CA GLU A 127 -12.24 -4.73 10.37
C GLU A 127 -13.71 -4.28 10.28
N ARG A 128 -13.95 -2.96 10.18
CA ARG A 128 -15.30 -2.38 10.20
C ARG A 128 -15.83 -2.05 8.82
N GLU A 129 -14.94 -1.59 7.95
CA GLU A 129 -15.27 -1.13 6.61
C GLU A 129 -14.83 -2.14 5.56
N ARG A 130 -15.60 -2.22 4.48
CA ARG A 130 -15.25 -3.09 3.36
C ARG A 130 -14.16 -2.41 2.53
N VAL A 131 -12.91 -2.75 2.81
CA VAL A 131 -11.75 -2.36 2.00
C VAL A 131 -11.33 -3.53 1.12
N VAL A 132 -11.23 -3.31 -0.19
CA VAL A 132 -10.95 -4.36 -1.16
C VAL A 132 -10.16 -3.83 -2.35
N VAL A 133 -9.21 -4.62 -2.84
CA VAL A 133 -8.52 -4.35 -4.11
C VAL A 133 -9.28 -5.02 -5.25
N ARG A 134 -9.59 -4.27 -6.30
CA ARG A 134 -10.19 -4.76 -7.54
C ARG A 134 -9.20 -4.61 -8.68
N ARG A 135 -8.91 -5.69 -9.39
CA ARG A 135 -8.17 -5.61 -10.64
C ARG A 135 -9.06 -4.91 -11.67
N ALA A 136 -8.47 -4.05 -12.49
CA ALA A 136 -9.14 -3.62 -13.70
C ALA A 136 -9.38 -4.88 -14.53
N ASN A 137 -10.64 -5.25 -14.75
CA ASN A 137 -10.94 -6.32 -15.69
C ASN A 137 -10.45 -5.86 -17.06
N ASP A 138 -9.68 -6.71 -17.73
CA ASP A 138 -9.50 -6.64 -19.17
C ASP A 138 -10.87 -6.91 -19.80
N ARG A 139 -11.72 -5.87 -19.90
CA ARG A 139 -12.78 -5.88 -20.90
C ARG A 139 -12.10 -5.64 -22.25
N ALA A 140 -11.50 -6.72 -22.77
CA ALA A 140 -11.26 -6.88 -24.20
C ALA A 140 -12.60 -7.05 -24.93
#